data_AF-A0A5P0ZRV7-F1
#
_entry.id   AF-A0A5P0ZRV7-F1
#
_cell.length_a   1.000
_cell.length_b   1.000
_cell.length_c   1.000
_cell.angle_alpha   90.00
_cell.angle_beta   90.00
_cell.angle_gamma   90.00
#
_symmetry.space_group_name_H-M   'P 1'
#
loop_
_entity.id
_entity.type
_entity.pdbx_description
1 polymer ?
#
loop_
_entity_poly.entity_id
_entity_poly.type
_entity_poly.pdbx_seq_one_letter_code
_entity_poly.pdbx_strand_id
1 'polypeptide(L)' 'MSWKKTSIIITMGNDKYNKGKKSTTYNNIIENPTQEQIKMFSDGLLLLSDGDVFLGSEVIKHDELGAE' A
#
# COMPACT_ATOMS: atom_id res chain seq x y z
N MET A 1 -7.83 -15.91 16.10
CA MET A 1 -7.74 -15.24 14.78
C MET A 1 -6.35 -15.49 14.25
N SER A 2 -6.24 -16.29 13.19
CA SER A 2 -4.98 -16.51 12.49
C SER A 2 -4.85 -15.44 11.40
N TRP A 3 -3.77 -14.68 11.41
CA TRP A 3 -3.49 -13.70 10.36
C TRP A 3 -3.30 -14.43 9.03
N LYS A 4 -3.97 -13.96 7.98
CA LYS A 4 -3.86 -14.53 6.62
C LYS A 4 -2.91 -13.74 5.75
N LYS A 5 -3.11 -12.41 5.71
CA LYS A 5 -2.29 -11.47 4.95
C LYS A 5 -2.54 -10.04 5.39
N THR A 6 -1.59 -9.18 5.11
CA THR A 6 -1.77 -7.73 5.17
C THR A 6 -1.70 -7.19 3.76
N SER A 7 -2.50 -6.18 3.44
CA SER A 7 -2.45 -5.45 2.17
C SER A 7 -2.08 -4.00 2.45
N ILE A 8 -1.24 -3.41 1.62
CA ILE A 8 -0.91 -1.99 1.67
C ILE A 8 -1.48 -1.35 0.41
N ILE A 9 -2.38 -0.39 0.57
CA ILE A 9 -2.87 0.44 -0.52
C ILE A 9 -2.00 1.69 -0.55
N ILE A 10 -1.34 1.95 -1.67
CA ILE A 10 -0.59 3.19 -1.89
C ILE A 10 -1.35 4.05 -2.88
N THR A 11 -1.58 5.31 -2.53
CA THR A 11 -2.17 6.31 -3.41
C THR A 11 -1.10 7.27 -3.89
N MET A 12 -0.95 7.34 -5.21
CA MET A 12 -0.02 8.23 -5.90
C MET A 12 -0.79 9.28 -6.69
N GLY A 13 -0.23 10.48 -6.80
CA GLY A 13 -0.74 11.60 -7.56
C GLY A 13 0.13 11.86 -8.78
N ASN A 14 -0.49 12.00 -9.95
CA ASN A 14 0.17 12.37 -11.20
C ASN A 14 -0.90 12.83 -12.19
N ASP A 15 -0.61 13.87 -12.96
CA ASP A 15 -1.49 14.39 -14.02
C ASP A 15 -1.80 13.32 -15.09
N LYS A 16 -0.90 12.36 -15.29
CA LYS A 16 -1.07 11.23 -16.21
C LYS A 16 -2.16 10.24 -15.77
N TYR A 17 -2.59 10.27 -14.51
CA TYR A 17 -3.63 9.38 -14.01
C TYR A 17 -5.02 9.96 -14.24
N ASN A 18 -5.99 9.09 -14.50
CA ASN A 18 -7.38 9.49 -14.59
C ASN A 18 -7.83 10.07 -13.23
N LYS A 19 -8.22 11.35 -13.20
CA LYS A 19 -8.51 12.15 -11.99
C LYS A 19 -7.28 12.55 -11.14
N GLY A 20 -6.08 12.55 -11.73
CA GLY A 20 -4.86 13.03 -11.09
C GLY A 20 -4.29 12.13 -10.00
N LYS A 21 -4.87 10.94 -9.78
CA LYS A 21 -4.42 9.99 -8.76
C LYS A 21 -4.67 8.53 -9.15
N LYS A 22 -3.87 7.63 -8.59
CA LYS A 22 -3.99 6.18 -8.73
C LYS A 22 -3.74 5.51 -7.39
N SER A 23 -4.67 4.63 -7.00
CA SER A 23 -4.50 3.78 -5.82
C SER A 23 -4.17 2.36 -6.27
N THR A 24 -3.07 1.81 -5.75
CA THR A 24 -2.61 0.46 -6.08
C THR A 24 -2.50 -0.37 -4.80
N THR A 25 -3.05 -1.57 -4.82
CA THR A 25 -3.01 -2.50 -3.69
C THR A 25 -1.83 -3.47 -3.84
N TYR A 26 -1.01 -3.57 -2.81
CA TYR A 26 0.13 -4.49 -2.71
C TYR A 26 -0.13 -5.49 -1.60
N ASN A 27 0.18 -6.76 -1.84
CA ASN A 27 0.18 -7.76 -0.77
C ASN A 27 1.44 -7.59 0.07
N ASN A 28 1.31 -7.70 1.39
CA ASN A 28 2.38 -7.57 2.36
C ASN A 28 2.48 -8.83 3.21
N ILE A 29 3.71 -9.35 3.30
CA ILE A 29 4.03 -10.55 4.09
C ILE A 29 4.25 -10.25 5.58
N ILE A 30 4.21 -8.97 5.96
CA ILE A 30 4.37 -8.52 7.34
C ILE A 30 2.98 -8.20 7.92
N GLU A 31 2.63 -8.80 9.04
CA GLU A 31 1.33 -8.58 9.69
C GLU A 31 1.13 -7.10 10.08
N ASN A 32 2.15 -6.52 10.72
CA ASN A 32 2.16 -5.15 11.23
C ASN A 32 3.34 -4.38 10.62
N PRO A 33 3.25 -3.91 9.37
CA PRO A 33 4.31 -3.09 8.80
C PRO A 33 4.45 -1.79 9.59
N THR A 34 5.68 -1.43 9.94
CA THR A 34 5.94 -0.16 10.63
C THR A 34 5.77 1.02 9.67
N GLN A 35 5.56 2.22 10.24
CA GLN A 35 5.49 3.44 9.43
C GLN A 35 6.77 3.68 8.62
N GLU A 36 7.93 3.34 9.18
CA GLU A 36 9.21 3.43 8.48
C GLU A 36 9.29 2.47 7.29
N GLN A 37 8.78 1.24 7.43
CA GLN A 37 8.72 0.28 6.33
C GLN A 37 7.79 0.74 5.21
N ILE A 38 6.62 1.28 5.56
CA ILE A 38 5.66 1.83 4.58
C ILE A 38 6.27 3.04 3.87
N LYS A 39 7.00 3.89 4.61
CA LYS A 39 7.72 5.04 4.04
C LYS A 39 8.81 4.59 3.08
N MET A 40 9.67 3.66 3.47
CA MET A 40 10.72 3.12 2.59
C MET A 40 10.14 2.47 1.33
N PHE A 41 9.04 1.73 1.47
CA PHE A 41 8.33 1.15 0.34
C PHE A 41 7.80 2.22 -0.61
N SER A 42 7.13 3.24 -0.06
CA SER A 42 6.57 4.35 -0.86
C SER A 42 7.65 5.17 -1.54
N ASP A 43 8.77 5.43 -0.87
CA ASP A 43 9.93 6.14 -1.42
C ASP A 43 10.57 5.34 -2.57
N GLY A 44 10.72 4.03 -2.40
CA GLY A 44 11.17 3.13 -3.47
C GLY A 44 10.25 3.14 -4.69
N LEU A 45 8.92 3.21 -4.49
CA LEU A 45 7.99 3.34 -5.61
C LEU A 45 8.14 4.71 -6.30
N LEU A 46 8.34 5.80 -5.54
CA LEU A 46 8.57 7.13 -6.10
C LEU A 46 9.86 7.21 -6.95
N LEU A 47 10.91 6.49 -6.57
CA LEU A 47 12.16 6.42 -7.35
C LEU A 47 11.97 5.76 -8.72
N LEU A 48 11.02 4.83 -8.82
CA LEU A 48 10.70 4.12 -10.07
C LEU A 48 9.64 4.86 -10.90
N SER A 49 9.07 5.91 -10.33
CA SER A 49 7.93 6.63 -10.87
C SER A 49 8.36 7.83 -11.71
N ASP A 50 7.61 8.12 -12.76
CA ASP A 50 7.87 9.26 -13.64
C ASP A 50 7.02 10.47 -13.21
N GLY A 51 7.50 11.17 -12.17
CA GLY A 51 6.87 12.37 -11.63
C GLY A 51 5.67 12.13 -10.72
N ASP A 52 5.50 10.91 -10.21
CA ASP A 52 4.48 10.63 -9.19
C ASP A 52 4.79 11.32 -7.86
N VAL A 53 3.73 11.66 -7.13
CA VAL A 53 3.80 12.19 -5.77
C VAL A 53 3.05 11.25 -4.83
N PHE A 54 3.65 10.94 -3.69
CA PHE A 54 2.98 10.12 -2.69
C PHE A 54 1.86 10.93 -2.00
N LEU A 55 0.63 10.43 -2.06
CA LEU A 55 -0.53 11.09 -1.46
C LEU A 55 -1.00 10.40 -0.16
N GLY A 56 -0.71 9.12 0.02
CA GLY A 56 -1.07 8.41 1.24
C GLY A 56 -0.99 6.88 1.11
N SER A 57 -1.12 6.22 2.26
CA SER A 57 -1.10 4.76 2.36
C SER A 57 -2.11 4.24 3.38
N GLU A 58 -2.75 3.12 3.09
CA GLU A 58 -3.64 2.41 4.03
C GLU A 58 -3.18 0.97 4.21
N VAL A 59 -3.21 0.49 5.46
CA VAL A 59 -2.86 -0.89 5.82
C VAL A 59 -4.14 -1.63 6.17
N ILE A 60 -4.42 -2.70 5.42
CA ILE A 60 -5.60 -3.55 5.61
C ILE A 60 -5.13 -4.92 6.09
N LYS A 61 -5.60 -5.35 7.25
CA LYS A 61 -5.38 -6.71 7.74
C LYS A 61 -6.51 -7.61 7.27
N HIS A 62 -6.16 -8.79 6.79
CA HIS A 62 -7.10 -9.84 6.47
C HIS A 62 -6.87 -10.99 7.44
N ASP A 63 -7.78 -11.13 8.40
CA ASP A 63 -7.83 -12.26 9.31
C ASP A 63 -8.56 -13.44 8.64
N GLU A 64 -8.19 -14.67 8.97
CA GLU A 64 -9.06 -15.82 8.71
C GLU A 64 -10.30 -15.68 9.59
N LEU A 65 -11.41 -15.27 8.97
CA LEU A 65 -12.73 -15.67 9.45
C LEU A 65 -12.74 -17.19 9.37
N GLY A 66 -12.68 -17.85 10.54
CA GLY A 66 -12.90 -19.28 10.63
C GLY A 66 -14.23 -19.59 9.95
N ALA A 67 -14.18 -20.38 8.88
CA ALA A 67 -15.36 -21.07 8.42
C ALA A 67 -15.67 -22.14 9.47
N GLU A 68 -16.66 -21.87 10.31
CA GLU A 68 -17.33 -22.90 11.11
C GLU A 68 -18.10 -23.87 10.20
#